data_AF-A0A9E5PN92-F1
#
_entry.id   AF-A0A9E5PN92-F1
#
_cell.length_a   1.000
_cell.length_b   1.000
_cell.length_c   1.000
_cell.angle_alpha   90.00
_cell.angle_beta   90.00
_cell.angle_gamma   90.00
#
_symmetry.space_group_name_H-M   'P 1'
#
loop_
_entity.id
_entity.type
_entity.pdbx_description
1 polymer ?
#
loop_
_entity_poly.entity_id
_entity_poly.type
_entity_poly.pdbx_seq_one_letter_code
_entity_poly.pdbx_strand_id
1 'polypeptide(L)'
;MRLSSTPSRLLGLVTLTAVGVLGCARPKPDLESETRTPESQRLSTAAVALTGSWELGLHPPPQRATPGIRLTVTIDSVRDGNLHGRLTHLFAGNVGFDPSAYSPFHGALEDDSIVHVPISRADTDAGRLVLRGHLVRDTIRLTTFVIGPDTLRGGTARWILVKRK
;
A
#
# COMPACT_ATOMS: atom_id res chain seq x y z
N MET A 1 26.94 -23.92 53.20
CA MET A 1 25.63 -23.23 53.20
C MET A 1 24.58 -24.24 52.71
N ARG A 2 23.97 -25.02 53.63
CA ARG A 2 22.56 -24.92 54.08
C ARG A 2 21.54 -24.97 52.92
N LEU A 3 21.03 -26.16 52.57
CA LEU A 3 19.69 -26.74 52.93
C LEU A 3 18.54 -26.04 52.17
N SER A 4 17.96 -26.64 51.12
CA SER A 4 16.77 -27.53 51.17
C SER A 4 15.63 -27.02 52.06
N SER A 5 14.47 -26.69 51.46
CA SER A 5 13.14 -27.22 51.86
C SER A 5 11.99 -26.43 51.22
N THR A 6 11.16 -27.10 50.40
CA THR A 6 9.69 -26.89 50.39
C THR A 6 9.14 -27.49 51.70
N PRO A 7 8.03 -27.02 52.33
CA PRO A 7 6.69 -27.38 51.83
C PRO A 7 5.48 -26.47 52.24
N SER A 8 4.32 -26.81 51.67
CA SER A 8 2.99 -26.91 52.30
C SER A 8 2.11 -25.68 52.68
N ARG A 9 0.99 -25.61 51.95
CA ARG A 9 -0.43 -25.63 52.36
C ARG A 9 -1.02 -24.49 53.21
N LEU A 10 -2.04 -23.84 52.62
CA LEU A 10 -3.35 -23.55 53.23
C LEU A 10 -4.34 -23.31 52.08
N LEU A 11 -5.21 -24.27 51.73
CA LEU A 11 -6.57 -24.44 52.26
C LEU A 11 -7.36 -23.12 52.29
N GLY A 12 -8.04 -22.84 51.18
CA GLY A 12 -9.13 -21.87 51.08
C GLY A 12 -10.28 -22.51 50.32
N LEU A 13 -10.95 -23.46 50.97
CA LEU A 13 -12.20 -24.05 50.51
C LEU A 13 -13.31 -23.01 50.72
N VAL A 14 -13.87 -22.46 49.64
CA VAL A 14 -15.16 -21.75 49.71
C VAL A 14 -16.13 -22.48 48.81
N THR A 15 -16.88 -23.38 49.43
CA THR A 15 -18.12 -23.95 48.93
C THR A 15 -19.19 -22.88 48.97
N LEU A 16 -19.76 -22.53 47.81
CA LEU A 16 -21.01 -21.78 47.74
C LEU A 16 -21.98 -22.57 46.87
N THR A 17 -22.89 -23.26 47.56
CA THR A 17 -23.91 -24.11 46.99
C THR A 17 -25.12 -23.26 46.60
N ALA A 18 -25.45 -23.32 45.31
CA ALA A 18 -26.76 -23.31 44.67
C ALA A 18 -27.88 -22.36 45.16
N VAL A 19 -28.39 -21.56 44.22
CA VAL A 19 -29.84 -21.40 44.02
C VAL A 19 -30.12 -21.41 42.51
N GLY A 20 -30.94 -22.36 42.06
CA GLY A 20 -31.39 -22.45 40.69
C GLY A 20 -32.48 -21.42 40.38
N VAL A 21 -32.47 -20.93 39.15
CA VAL A 21 -33.64 -20.31 38.50
C VAL A 21 -33.73 -20.89 37.09
N LEU A 22 -34.91 -21.42 36.77
CA LEU A 22 -35.33 -21.85 35.44
C LEU A 22 -35.16 -20.71 34.42
N GLY A 23 -34.71 -21.03 33.20
CA GLY A 23 -35.02 -20.17 32.05
C GLY A 23 -33.99 -20.16 30.93
N CYS A 24 -34.40 -20.73 29.79
CA CYS A 24 -34.14 -20.29 28.42
C CYS A 24 -32.69 -20.29 27.86
N ALA A 25 -32.53 -21.09 26.81
CA ALA A 25 -31.69 -20.86 25.63
C ALA A 25 -30.20 -20.53 25.85
N ARG A 26 -29.32 -21.45 25.43
CA ARG A 26 -27.92 -21.11 25.14
C ARG A 26 -27.89 -19.95 24.13
N PRO A 27 -27.25 -18.80 24.43
CA PRO A 27 -26.92 -17.86 23.40
C PRO A 27 -25.92 -18.55 22.47
N LYS A 28 -26.25 -18.55 21.19
CA LYS A 28 -25.32 -18.82 20.09
C LYS A 28 -24.09 -17.93 20.33
N PRO A 29 -22.84 -18.40 20.15
CA PRO A 29 -21.73 -17.48 20.03
C PRO A 29 -22.05 -16.59 18.83
N ASP A 30 -22.47 -15.36 19.12
CA ASP A 30 -22.62 -14.33 18.11
C ASP A 30 -21.26 -14.24 17.44
N LEU A 31 -21.25 -14.46 16.13
CA LEU A 31 -20.14 -14.03 15.30
C LEU A 31 -19.96 -12.55 15.63
N GLU A 32 -18.87 -12.23 16.33
CA GLU A 32 -18.35 -10.88 16.43
C GLU A 32 -18.32 -10.32 15.01
N SER A 33 -19.31 -9.49 14.70
CA SER A 33 -19.31 -8.67 13.52
C SER A 33 -18.25 -7.62 13.81
N GLU A 34 -17.00 -7.98 13.55
CA GLU A 34 -15.83 -7.13 13.71
C GLU A 34 -16.14 -5.82 12.99
N THR A 35 -16.45 -4.80 13.80
CA THR A 35 -16.88 -3.51 13.31
C THR A 35 -15.62 -2.86 12.76
N ARG A 36 -15.35 -3.06 11.47
CA ARG A 36 -14.21 -2.44 10.81
C ARG A 36 -14.30 -0.94 11.07
N THR A 37 -13.27 -0.40 11.69
CA THR A 37 -13.17 1.03 11.95
C THR A 37 -13.27 1.80 10.62
N PRO A 38 -13.78 3.05 10.61
CA PRO A 38 -13.92 3.85 9.39
C PRO A 38 -12.61 3.97 8.60
N GLU A 39 -11.47 3.96 9.30
CA GLU A 39 -10.13 3.99 8.73
C GLU A 39 -9.79 2.70 7.97
N SER A 40 -10.06 1.52 8.56
CA SER A 40 -9.85 0.23 7.90
C SER A 40 -10.70 0.08 6.62
N GLN A 41 -11.94 0.57 6.64
CA GLN A 41 -12.81 0.56 5.45
C GLN A 41 -12.34 1.52 4.35
N ARG A 42 -11.82 2.70 4.71
CA ARG A 42 -11.27 3.68 3.75
C ARG A 42 -10.02 3.14 3.06
N LEU A 43 -9.08 2.61 3.84
CA LEU A 43 -7.89 1.96 3.33
C LEU A 43 -8.23 0.80 2.40
N SER A 44 -9.22 -0.04 2.77
CA SER A 44 -9.70 -1.14 1.92
C SER A 44 -10.31 -0.65 0.60
N THR A 45 -10.98 0.50 0.58
CA THR A 45 -11.59 1.06 -0.64
C THR A 45 -10.54 1.69 -1.55
N ALA A 46 -9.60 2.45 -0.97
CA ALA A 46 -8.47 3.02 -1.69
C ALA A 46 -7.54 1.93 -2.25
N ALA A 47 -7.33 0.84 -1.50
CA ALA A 47 -6.57 -0.34 -1.92
C ALA A 47 -7.10 -0.97 -3.21
N VAL A 48 -8.43 -1.17 -3.28
CA VAL A 48 -9.09 -1.71 -4.49
C VAL A 48 -8.98 -0.72 -5.65
N ALA A 49 -9.12 0.58 -5.38
CA ALA A 49 -8.97 1.62 -6.39
C ALA A 49 -7.54 1.71 -6.94
N LEU A 50 -6.51 1.43 -6.13
CA LEU A 50 -5.11 1.50 -6.53
C LEU A 50 -4.60 0.28 -7.29
N THR A 51 -5.13 -0.91 -7.03
CA THR A 51 -4.65 -2.13 -7.68
C THR A 51 -4.92 -2.09 -9.19
N GLY A 52 -3.92 -2.44 -10.00
CA GLY A 52 -3.99 -2.43 -11.46
C GLY A 52 -2.82 -1.72 -12.14
N SER A 53 -2.94 -1.51 -13.45
CA SER A 53 -1.91 -0.88 -14.27
C SER A 53 -2.13 0.63 -14.40
N TRP A 54 -1.05 1.40 -14.33
CA TRP A 54 -1.03 2.85 -14.33
C TRP A 54 -0.02 3.36 -15.33
N GLU A 55 -0.45 4.24 -16.24
CA GLU A 55 0.39 4.79 -17.30
C GLU A 55 0.68 6.27 -17.06
N LEU A 56 1.93 6.65 -17.29
CA LEU A 56 2.38 8.04 -17.25
C LEU A 56 1.77 8.85 -18.39
N GLY A 57 1.20 9.99 -18.04
CA GLY A 57 0.67 10.97 -18.97
C GLY A 57 0.98 12.40 -18.54
N LEU A 58 0.51 13.33 -19.36
CA LEU A 58 0.61 14.76 -19.12
C LEU A 58 -0.80 15.35 -18.97
N HIS A 59 -0.93 16.35 -18.10
CA HIS A 59 -2.14 17.16 -17.95
C HIS A 59 -1.85 18.65 -18.16
N PRO A 60 -2.58 19.35 -19.06
CA PRO A 60 -3.53 18.78 -20.02
C PRO A 60 -2.83 17.83 -21.02
N PRO A 61 -3.57 16.89 -21.64
CA PRO A 61 -2.99 16.00 -22.65
C PRO A 61 -2.45 16.84 -23.82
N PRO A 62 -1.27 16.50 -24.36
CA PRO A 62 -0.68 17.27 -25.44
C PRO A 62 -1.52 17.10 -26.71
N GLN A 63 -1.65 18.16 -27.51
CA GLN A 63 -2.40 18.13 -28.78
C GLN A 63 -1.72 17.25 -29.85
N ARG A 64 -0.44 16.92 -29.68
CA ARG A 64 0.34 15.99 -30.52
C ARG A 64 1.11 15.03 -29.62
N ALA A 65 1.19 13.75 -30.01
CA ALA A 65 1.98 12.75 -29.29
C ALA A 65 3.41 13.27 -29.12
N THR A 66 3.79 13.56 -27.88
CA THR A 66 5.12 14.12 -27.58
C THR A 66 6.08 12.92 -27.47
N PRO A 67 7.14 12.81 -28.29
CA PRO A 67 8.20 11.86 -28.01
C PRO A 67 8.79 12.23 -26.64
N GLY A 68 8.69 11.31 -25.69
CA GLY A 68 8.96 11.62 -24.29
C GLY A 68 9.09 10.37 -23.45
N ILE A 69 9.04 10.54 -22.14
CA ILE A 69 9.09 9.43 -21.20
C ILE A 69 7.75 8.70 -21.24
N ARG A 70 7.79 7.39 -21.48
CA ARG A 70 6.65 6.50 -21.32
C ARG A 70 6.95 5.55 -20.19
N LEU A 71 6.03 5.44 -19.25
CA LEU A 71 6.20 4.58 -18.09
C LEU A 71 4.85 3.93 -17.77
N THR A 72 4.90 2.63 -17.48
CA THR A 72 3.77 1.89 -16.94
C THR A 72 4.22 1.15 -15.70
N VAL A 73 3.47 1.31 -14.62
CA VAL A 73 3.65 0.54 -13.38
C VAL A 73 2.39 -0.26 -13.11
N THR A 74 2.56 -1.44 -12.53
CA THR A 74 1.44 -2.25 -12.03
C THR A 74 1.54 -2.30 -10.52
N ILE A 75 0.47 -1.89 -9.84
CA ILE A 75 0.30 -2.11 -8.41
C ILE A 75 -0.43 -3.45 -8.27
N ASP A 76 0.30 -4.46 -7.79
CA ASP A 76 -0.18 -5.84 -7.66
C ASP A 76 -1.03 -6.02 -6.39
N SER A 77 -0.67 -5.33 -5.30
CA SER A 77 -1.43 -5.38 -4.06
C SER A 77 -1.24 -4.14 -3.18
N VAL A 78 -2.22 -3.91 -2.31
CA VAL A 78 -2.18 -2.89 -1.26
C VAL A 78 -2.62 -3.53 0.06
N ARG A 79 -1.80 -3.43 1.10
CA ARG A 79 -2.09 -3.97 2.44
C ARG A 79 -1.57 -3.03 3.51
N ASP A 80 -2.44 -2.62 4.43
CA ASP A 80 -2.09 -1.75 5.57
C ASP A 80 -1.34 -0.47 5.14
N GLY A 81 -1.78 0.14 4.02
CA GLY A 81 -1.11 1.30 3.43
C GLY A 81 0.17 1.00 2.66
N ASN A 82 0.68 -0.24 2.67
CA ASN A 82 1.85 -0.64 1.88
C ASN A 82 1.44 -1.08 0.49
N LEU A 83 2.18 -0.61 -0.52
CA LEU A 83 1.96 -0.93 -1.93
C LEU A 83 3.04 -1.90 -2.40
N HIS A 84 2.65 -2.94 -3.12
CA HIS A 84 3.60 -3.81 -3.82
C HIS A 84 3.29 -3.81 -5.31
N GLY A 85 4.32 -3.75 -6.13
CA GLY A 85 4.13 -3.75 -7.57
C GLY A 85 5.42 -3.83 -8.36
N ARG A 86 5.32 -3.55 -9.66
CA ARG A 86 6.45 -3.61 -10.58
C ARG A 86 6.36 -2.55 -11.68
N LEU A 87 7.52 -2.16 -12.18
CA LEU A 87 7.64 -1.46 -13.45
C LEU A 87 7.38 -2.47 -14.58
N THR A 88 6.52 -2.14 -15.54
CA THR A 88 6.23 -3.03 -16.68
C THR A 88 6.71 -2.46 -17.99
N HIS A 89 6.80 -1.14 -18.12
CA HIS A 89 7.33 -0.47 -19.30
C HIS A 89 8.06 0.81 -18.88
N LEU A 90 9.21 1.05 -19.50
CA LEU A 90 9.92 2.32 -19.39
C LEU A 90 10.62 2.64 -20.72
N PHE A 91 10.33 3.81 -21.26
CA PHE A 91 10.99 4.36 -22.44
C PHE A 91 11.39 5.81 -22.19
N ALA A 92 12.55 6.20 -22.70
CA ALA A 92 12.92 7.60 -22.88
C ALA A 92 13.02 7.88 -24.39
N GLY A 93 12.01 8.55 -24.94
CA GLY A 93 11.86 8.69 -26.39
C GLY A 93 11.68 7.32 -27.05
N ASN A 94 12.65 6.93 -27.89
CA ASN A 94 12.66 5.65 -28.60
C ASN A 94 13.53 4.59 -27.93
N VAL A 95 14.20 4.91 -26.83
CA VAL A 95 15.03 3.96 -26.08
C VAL A 95 14.15 3.26 -25.06
N GLY A 96 13.99 1.95 -25.20
CA GLY A 96 13.34 1.10 -24.21
C GLY A 96 14.35 0.64 -23.15
N PHE A 97 13.92 0.64 -21.90
CA PHE A 97 14.66 0.06 -20.79
C PHE A 97 14.02 -1.27 -20.41
N ASP A 98 14.85 -2.29 -20.17
CA ASP A 98 14.37 -3.59 -19.72
C ASP A 98 13.77 -3.46 -18.31
N PRO A 99 12.46 -3.72 -18.12
CA PRO A 99 11.83 -3.65 -16.80
C PRO A 99 12.43 -4.65 -15.81
N SER A 100 13.03 -5.75 -16.26
CA SER A 100 13.67 -6.75 -15.40
C SER A 100 14.94 -6.23 -14.73
N ALA A 101 15.54 -5.16 -15.25
CA ALA A 101 16.65 -4.46 -14.62
C ALA A 101 16.20 -3.64 -13.38
N TYR A 102 14.89 -3.53 -13.13
CA TYR A 102 14.32 -2.82 -11.99
C TYR A 102 13.72 -3.81 -11.01
N SER A 103 14.00 -3.60 -9.72
CA SER A 103 13.39 -4.42 -8.68
C SER A 103 11.89 -4.13 -8.59
N PRO A 104 11.07 -5.13 -8.18
CA PRO A 104 9.72 -4.86 -7.69
C PRO A 104 9.76 -3.77 -6.62
N PHE A 105 8.77 -2.88 -6.63
CA PHE A 105 8.73 -1.77 -5.70
C PHE A 105 7.91 -2.08 -4.45
N HIS A 106 8.35 -1.46 -3.36
CA HIS A 106 7.64 -1.38 -2.09
C HIS A 106 7.33 0.09 -1.84
N GLY A 107 6.07 0.47 -2.02
CA GLY A 107 5.57 1.83 -1.89
C GLY A 107 4.67 2.03 -0.68
N ALA A 108 4.14 3.24 -0.54
CA ALA A 108 3.22 3.59 0.54
C ALA A 108 2.04 4.42 0.02
N LEU A 109 0.90 4.26 0.69
CA LEU A 109 -0.27 5.11 0.65
C LEU A 109 -0.36 5.84 2.00
N GLU A 110 0.02 7.12 2.01
CA GLU A 110 -0.07 8.02 3.16
C GLU A 110 -1.41 8.76 3.12
N ASP A 111 -2.03 8.99 4.28
CA ASP A 111 -3.25 9.83 4.44
C ASP A 111 -4.37 9.53 3.42
N ASP A 112 -4.60 8.25 3.13
CA ASP A 112 -5.58 7.71 2.17
C ASP A 112 -5.48 8.21 0.72
N SER A 113 -4.49 9.05 0.40
CA SER A 113 -4.49 9.80 -0.86
C SER A 113 -3.11 10.08 -1.43
N ILE A 114 -2.05 10.03 -0.64
CA ILE A 114 -0.69 10.28 -1.12
C ILE A 114 -0.04 8.95 -1.47
N VAL A 115 0.21 8.75 -2.75
CA VAL A 115 0.87 7.56 -3.28
C VAL A 115 2.36 7.86 -3.41
N HIS A 116 3.21 6.98 -2.87
CA HIS A 116 4.66 7.01 -3.02
C HIS A 116 5.16 5.68 -3.57
N VAL A 117 5.83 5.73 -4.72
CA VAL A 117 6.37 4.56 -5.44
C VAL A 117 7.86 4.79 -5.71
N PRO A 118 8.75 4.24 -4.87
CA PRO A 118 10.18 4.20 -5.14
C PRO A 118 10.52 2.93 -5.93
N ILE A 119 11.17 3.08 -7.09
CA ILE A 119 11.65 1.96 -7.90
C ILE A 119 13.16 2.12 -8.05
N SER A 120 13.90 1.11 -7.61
CA SER A 120 15.35 1.07 -7.76
C SER A 120 15.73 0.15 -8.91
N ARG A 121 16.77 0.53 -9.65
CA ARG A 121 17.44 -0.37 -10.56
C ARG A 121 18.28 -1.37 -9.76
N ALA A 122 18.22 -2.64 -10.14
CA ALA A 122 18.77 -3.74 -9.35
C ALA A 122 20.31 -3.77 -9.34
N ASP A 123 20.95 -3.19 -10.35
CA ASP A 123 22.40 -3.21 -10.59
C ASP A 123 23.12 -1.91 -10.17
N THR A 124 22.39 -0.84 -9.81
CA THR A 124 23.00 0.45 -9.48
C THR A 124 22.10 1.37 -8.65
N ASP A 125 22.70 2.05 -7.67
CA ASP A 125 22.04 3.10 -6.88
C ASP A 125 21.73 4.37 -7.69
N ALA A 126 22.38 4.56 -8.84
CA ALA A 126 22.18 5.74 -9.68
C ALA A 126 20.88 5.70 -10.50
N GLY A 127 20.29 4.51 -10.66
CA GLY A 127 19.07 4.28 -11.45
C GLY A 127 17.81 4.32 -10.61
N ARG A 128 17.53 5.43 -9.91
CA ARG A 128 16.32 5.54 -9.08
C ARG A 128 15.18 6.21 -9.83
N LEU A 129 13.99 5.63 -9.74
CA LEU A 129 12.74 6.25 -10.16
C LEU A 129 11.85 6.49 -8.95
N VAL A 130 11.32 7.70 -8.82
CA VAL A 130 10.42 8.05 -7.70
C VAL A 130 9.19 8.73 -8.25
N LEU A 131 8.03 8.15 -7.96
CA LEU A 131 6.72 8.73 -8.24
C LEU A 131 6.06 9.07 -6.91
N ARG A 132 5.72 10.34 -6.69
CA ARG A 132 4.90 10.75 -5.55
C ARG A 132 3.78 11.64 -6.02
N GLY A 133 2.57 11.42 -5.53
CA GLY A 133 1.42 12.22 -5.94
C GLY A 133 0.13 11.92 -5.19
N HIS A 134 -0.92 12.68 -5.53
CA HIS A 134 -2.23 12.52 -4.93
C HIS A 134 -3.16 11.69 -5.81
N LEU A 135 -3.72 10.62 -5.26
CA LEU A 135 -4.77 9.82 -5.86
C LEU A 135 -6.08 10.61 -5.90
N VAL A 136 -6.64 10.73 -7.10
CA VAL A 136 -7.95 11.33 -7.37
C VAL A 136 -8.67 10.43 -8.38
N ARG A 137 -9.53 9.54 -7.88
CA ARG A 137 -10.22 8.50 -8.68
C ARG A 137 -9.18 7.64 -9.43
N ASP A 138 -9.29 7.55 -10.75
CA ASP A 138 -8.40 6.78 -11.63
C ASP A 138 -7.16 7.56 -12.08
N THR A 139 -6.76 8.61 -11.34
CA THR A 139 -5.62 9.44 -11.69
C THR A 139 -4.78 9.79 -10.46
N ILE A 140 -3.47 9.55 -10.52
CA ILE A 140 -2.52 10.04 -9.52
C ILE A 140 -1.86 11.29 -10.08
N ARG A 141 -2.08 12.44 -9.44
CA ARG A 141 -1.45 13.71 -9.81
C ARG A 141 -0.07 13.78 -9.20
N LEU A 142 0.97 13.66 -10.01
CA LEU A 142 2.34 13.59 -9.51
C LEU A 142 2.81 14.98 -9.04
N THR A 143 3.21 15.05 -7.78
CA THR A 143 3.94 16.18 -7.19
C THR A 143 5.44 15.99 -7.34
N THR A 144 5.89 14.75 -7.51
CA THR A 144 7.30 14.41 -7.70
C THR A 144 7.41 13.30 -8.72
N PHE A 145 8.28 13.52 -9.71
CA PHE A 145 8.68 12.51 -10.69
C PHE A 145 10.19 12.62 -10.89
N VAL A 146 10.92 11.58 -10.50
CA VAL A 146 12.39 11.49 -10.65
C VAL A 146 12.72 10.30 -11.51
N ILE A 147 13.69 10.44 -12.41
CA ILE A 147 14.23 9.36 -13.24
C ILE A 147 15.76 9.50 -13.34
N GLY A 148 16.49 8.60 -12.68
CA GLY A 148 17.95 8.68 -12.61
C GLY A 148 18.42 9.98 -11.92
N PRO A 149 19.50 10.64 -12.40
CA PRO A 149 19.95 11.91 -11.84
C PRO A 149 19.00 13.07 -12.15
N ASP A 150 18.12 12.92 -13.14
CA ASP A 150 17.20 13.95 -13.58
C ASP A 150 15.95 13.95 -12.69
N THR A 151 15.83 15.02 -11.89
CA THR A 151 14.59 15.32 -11.18
C THR A 151 13.72 16.18 -12.08
N LEU A 152 12.72 15.57 -12.73
CA LEU A 152 11.68 16.32 -13.45
C LEU A 152 10.68 16.87 -12.43
N ARG A 153 11.06 17.97 -11.76
CA ARG A 153 10.10 18.79 -11.01
C ARG A 153 9.18 19.44 -12.03
N GLY A 154 7.87 19.18 -11.91
CA GLY A 154 6.87 19.56 -12.91
C GLY A 154 7.07 21.00 -13.40
N GLY A 155 7.51 21.13 -14.66
CA GLY A 155 7.47 22.39 -15.39
C GLY A 155 6.01 22.79 -15.69
N THR A 156 5.77 23.50 -16.80
CA THR A 156 4.40 23.89 -17.22
C THR A 156 3.47 22.71 -17.46
N ALA A 157 3.99 21.50 -17.71
CA ALA A 157 3.19 20.27 -17.82
C ALA A 157 3.17 19.50 -16.50
N ARG A 158 1.98 19.18 -16.00
CA ARG A 158 1.78 18.39 -14.77
C ARG A 158 1.75 16.92 -15.12
N TRP A 159 2.72 16.16 -14.62
CA TRP A 159 2.75 14.70 -14.79
C TRP A 159 1.61 14.04 -14.01
N ILE A 160 0.98 13.05 -14.62
CA ILE A 160 -0.08 12.24 -14.00
C ILE A 160 0.16 10.76 -14.29
N LEU A 161 -0.31 9.88 -13.42
CA LEU A 161 -0.53 8.46 -13.75
C LEU A 161 -2.02 8.25 -13.94
N VAL A 162 -2.42 7.59 -15.02
CA VAL A 162 -3.82 7.26 -15.32
C VAL A 162 -4.00 5.75 -15.24
N LYS A 163 -5.03 5.30 -14.52
CA LYS A 163 -5.36 3.89 -14.42
C LYS A 163 -5.81 3.36 -15.79
N ARG A 164 -5.23 2.24 -16.20
CA ARG A 164 -5.65 1.50 -17.40
C ARG A 164 -6.89 0.69 -17.06
N LYS A 165 -7.90 0.77 -17.93
CA LYS A 165 -9.12 -0.05 -17.86
C LYS A 165 -8.83 -1.48 -18.29
#